data_AF-A0A382ADZ7-F1
#
_entry.id   AF-A0A382ADZ7-F1
#
_cell.length_a   1.000
_cell.length_b   1.000
_cell.length_c   1.000
_cell.angle_alpha   90.00
_cell.angle_beta   90.00
_cell.angle_gamma   90.00
#
_symmetry.space_group_name_H-M   'P 1'
#
loop_
_entity.id
_entity.type
_entity.pdbx_description
1 polymer ?
#
loop_
_entity_poly.entity_id
_entity_poly.type
_entity_poly.pdbx_seq_one_letter_code
_entity_poly.pdbx_strand_id
1 'polypeptide(L)'
;MRLGFIGTGKITSAVIIGICTSKISFQKILVSPRNRYIAQKLKKRFRKVNIAKTNQEIIDKCNWIFLAVTPKVGQKILPKLNFRSNQKIISFISTINLSQLKKIVKKKVKIVRAI
;
A
#
# COMPACT_ATOMS: atom_id res chain seq x y z
N MET A 1 8.49 -11.86 -1.41
CA MET A 1 7.22 -11.10 -1.52
C MET A 1 7.46 -9.66 -1.93
N ARG A 2 6.56 -9.07 -2.73
CA ARG A 2 6.57 -7.63 -3.08
C ARG A 2 5.49 -6.89 -2.31
N LEU A 3 5.87 -5.79 -1.66
CA LEU A 3 5.00 -4.98 -0.81
C LEU A 3 4.66 -3.67 -1.52
N GLY A 4 3.40 -3.30 -1.54
CA GLY A 4 2.89 -2.11 -2.21
C GLY A 4 2.20 -1.18 -1.23
N PHE A 5 2.56 0.09 -1.20
CA PHE A 5 1.96 1.09 -0.32
C PHE A 5 1.21 2.15 -1.13
N ILE A 6 -0.12 2.16 -1.02
CA ILE A 6 -0.98 3.21 -1.54
C ILE A 6 -1.12 4.26 -0.44
N GLY A 7 -0.53 5.43 -0.68
CA GLY A 7 -0.32 6.47 0.32
C GLY A 7 1.13 6.50 0.79
N THR A 8 1.71 7.70 0.86
CA THR A 8 3.11 7.93 1.25
C THR A 8 3.15 8.97 2.38
N GLY A 9 2.43 8.67 3.46
CA GLY A 9 2.35 9.50 4.66
C GLY A 9 3.26 9.02 5.80
N LYS A 10 3.02 9.53 7.02
CA LYS A 10 3.79 9.18 8.22
C LYS A 10 3.73 7.67 8.54
N ILE A 11 2.52 7.07 8.50
CA ILE A 11 2.33 5.63 8.74
C ILE A 11 3.15 4.80 7.74
N THR A 12 3.02 5.09 6.44
CA THR A 12 3.80 4.41 5.39
C THR A 12 5.30 4.50 5.66
N SER A 13 5.81 5.68 6.00
CA SER A 13 7.23 5.86 6.28
C SER A 13 7.67 5.04 7.49
N ALA A 14 6.92 5.06 8.59
CA ALA A 14 7.26 4.32 9.80
C ALA A 14 7.27 2.80 9.55
N VAL A 15 6.24 2.29 8.86
CA VAL A 15 6.12 0.87 8.52
C VAL A 15 7.24 0.43 7.60
N ILE A 16 7.57 1.20 6.55
CA ILE A 16 8.66 0.85 5.63
C ILE A 16 10.01 0.86 6.36
N ILE A 17 10.27 1.86 7.20
CA ILE A 17 11.49 1.91 8.01
C ILE A 17 11.57 0.64 8.88
N GLY A 18 10.52 0.33 9.64
CA GLY A 18 10.49 -0.86 10.49
C GLY A 18 10.71 -2.17 9.73
N ILE A 19 10.06 -2.35 8.58
CA ILE A 19 10.27 -3.52 7.73
C ILE A 19 11.73 -3.59 7.25
N CYS A 20 12.28 -2.49 6.73
CA CYS A 20 13.63 -2.46 6.20
C CYS A 20 14.73 -2.62 7.26
N THR A 21 14.48 -2.25 8.52
CA THR A 21 15.41 -2.42 9.64
C THR A 21 15.21 -3.73 10.40
N SER A 22 14.16 -4.49 10.10
CA SER A 22 13.87 -5.79 10.71
C SER A 22 14.56 -6.95 9.99
N LYS A 23 14.48 -8.15 10.56
CA LYS A 23 14.93 -9.40 9.94
C LYS A 23 13.93 -9.99 8.91
N ILE A 24 12.85 -9.26 8.59
CA ILE A 24 11.81 -9.73 7.67
C ILE A 24 12.36 -9.77 6.23
N SER A 25 12.22 -10.91 5.56
CA SER A 25 12.64 -11.07 4.17
C SER A 25 11.58 -10.53 3.19
N PHE A 26 12.00 -9.65 2.28
CA PHE A 26 11.16 -9.15 1.19
C PHE A 26 12.01 -8.83 -0.05
N GLN A 27 11.36 -8.85 -1.22
CA GLN A 27 12.01 -8.61 -2.50
C GLN A 27 12.11 -7.12 -2.80
N LYS A 28 10.97 -6.42 -2.88
CA LYS A 28 10.87 -4.99 -3.22
C LYS A 28 9.68 -4.35 -2.53
N ILE A 29 9.79 -3.06 -2.28
CA ILE A 29 8.71 -2.19 -1.81
C ILE A 29 8.40 -1.17 -2.92
N LEU A 30 7.14 -1.05 -3.30
CA LEU A 30 6.66 0.02 -4.20
C LEU A 30 5.81 1.00 -3.40
N VAL A 31 6.09 2.29 -3.55
CA VAL A 31 5.33 3.37 -2.88
C VAL A 31 4.64 4.28 -3.89
N SER A 32 3.48 4.83 -3.50
CA SER A 32 2.75 5.77 -4.35
C SER A 32 3.53 7.06 -4.62
N PRO A 33 3.39 7.66 -5.82
CA PRO A 33 4.17 8.85 -6.21
C PRO A 33 3.66 10.16 -5.60
N ARG A 34 2.47 10.18 -4.97
CA ARG A 34 1.74 11.42 -4.62
C ARG A 34 2.50 12.34 -3.67
N ASN A 35 3.25 11.80 -2.71
CA ASN A 35 4.13 12.60 -1.85
C ASN A 35 5.59 12.37 -2.26
N ARG A 36 6.07 13.21 -3.19
CA ARG A 36 7.41 13.10 -3.77
C ARG A 36 8.51 13.20 -2.70
N TYR A 37 8.35 14.07 -1.70
CA TYR A 37 9.35 14.26 -0.65
C TYR A 37 9.57 12.98 0.18
N ILE A 38 8.51 12.42 0.76
CA ILE A 38 8.62 11.19 1.57
C ILE A 38 9.04 10.00 0.69
N ALA A 39 8.46 9.87 -0.51
CA ALA A 39 8.78 8.78 -1.43
C ALA A 39 10.27 8.80 -1.84
N GLN A 40 10.82 9.97 -2.18
CA GLN A 40 12.24 10.11 -2.52
C GLN A 40 13.14 9.87 -1.31
N LYS A 41 12.78 10.37 -0.12
CA LYS A 41 13.54 10.10 1.10
C LYS A 41 13.66 8.60 1.38
N LEU A 42 12.56 7.86 1.26
CA LEU A 42 12.55 6.40 1.44
C LEU A 42 13.36 5.68 0.36
N LYS A 43 13.23 6.07 -0.91
CA LYS A 43 14.01 5.51 -2.02
C LYS A 43 15.52 5.74 -1.85
N LYS A 44 15.93 6.93 -1.43
CA LYS A 44 17.34 7.26 -1.16
C LYS A 44 17.89 6.44 0.01
N ARG A 45 17.09 6.25 1.07
CA ARG A 45 17.50 5.52 2.27
C ARG A 45 17.58 4.01 2.07
N PHE A 46 16.71 3.42 1.26
CA PHE A 46 16.60 1.96 1.12
C PHE A 46 16.61 1.54 -0.36
N ARG A 47 17.64 0.80 -0.78
CA ARG A 47 17.81 0.34 -2.18
C ARG A 47 16.66 -0.52 -2.71
N LYS A 48 15.92 -1.21 -1.82
CA LYS A 48 14.76 -2.05 -2.17
C LYS A 48 13.44 -1.28 -2.30
N VAL A 49 13.43 0.03 -2.05
CA VAL A 49 12.23 0.88 -2.15
C VAL A 49 12.23 1.63 -3.49
N ASN A 50 11.18 1.42 -4.27
CA ASN A 50 10.96 2.06 -5.56
C ASN A 50 9.67 2.90 -5.53
N ILE A 51 9.66 3.98 -6.30
CA ILE A 51 8.48 4.82 -6.49
C ILE A 51 7.76 4.31 -7.73
N ALA A 52 6.48 3.98 -7.61
CA ALA A 52 5.66 3.58 -8.74
C ALA A 52 5.22 4.82 -9.55
N LYS A 53 4.95 4.63 -10.85
CA LYS A 53 4.38 5.65 -11.73
C LYS A 53 2.91 5.92 -11.39
N THR A 54 2.16 4.89 -11.02
CA THR A 54 0.73 4.98 -10.69
C THR A 54 0.37 4.06 -9.51
N ASN A 55 -0.79 4.30 -8.90
CA ASN A 55 -1.33 3.38 -7.90
C ASN A 55 -1.68 2.02 -8.50
N GLN A 56 -2.08 1.98 -9.77
CA GLN A 56 -2.39 0.72 -10.46
C GLN A 56 -1.14 -0.14 -10.63
N GLU A 57 0.02 0.46 -10.95
CA GLU A 57 1.28 -0.27 -11.03
C GLU A 57 1.62 -0.99 -9.71
N ILE A 58 1.29 -0.38 -8.56
CA ILE A 58 1.46 -1.00 -7.25
C ILE A 58 0.59 -2.25 -7.12
N ILE A 59 -0.68 -2.14 -7.51
CA ILE A 59 -1.63 -3.26 -7.51
C ILE A 59 -1.16 -4.37 -8.46
N ASP A 60 -0.68 -4.03 -9.65
CA ASP A 60 -0.28 -5.02 -10.64
C ASP A 60 0.99 -5.79 -10.23
N LYS A 61 1.94 -5.09 -9.60
CA LYS A 61 3.27 -5.65 -9.30
C LYS A 61 3.42 -6.22 -7.89
N CYS A 62 2.54 -5.91 -6.94
CA CYS A 62 2.70 -6.30 -5.53
C CYS A 62 1.75 -7.41 -5.08
N ASN A 63 2.21 -8.23 -4.13
CA ASN A 63 1.41 -9.30 -3.54
C ASN A 63 0.66 -8.81 -2.30
N TRP A 64 1.30 -7.91 -1.53
CA TRP A 64 0.72 -7.32 -0.33
C TRP A 64 0.49 -5.85 -0.59
N ILE A 65 -0.75 -5.39 -0.38
CA ILE A 65 -1.17 -4.01 -0.64
C ILE A 65 -1.56 -3.36 0.69
N PHE A 66 -0.78 -2.39 1.11
CA PHE A 66 -1.03 -1.56 2.27
C PHE A 66 -1.79 -0.29 1.84
N LEU A 67 -2.99 -0.11 2.37
CA LEU A 67 -3.82 1.05 2.14
C LEU A 67 -3.61 2.04 3.29
N ALA A 68 -2.80 3.07 3.04
CA ALA A 68 -2.35 4.06 4.02
C ALA A 68 -2.75 5.49 3.58
N VAL A 69 -3.98 5.64 3.08
CA VAL A 69 -4.58 6.92 2.70
C VAL A 69 -5.68 7.32 3.67
N THR A 70 -6.02 8.60 3.69
CA THR A 70 -7.18 9.06 4.47
C THR A 70 -8.47 8.47 3.91
N PRO A 71 -9.52 8.30 4.73
CA PRO A 71 -10.78 7.71 4.27
C PRO A 71 -11.38 8.39 3.04
N LYS A 72 -11.41 9.73 3.03
CA LYS A 72 -11.90 10.55 1.92
C LYS A 72 -11.15 10.28 0.61
N VAL A 73 -9.83 10.07 0.70
CA VAL A 73 -9.01 9.72 -0.48
C VAL A 73 -9.26 8.28 -0.89
N GLY A 74 -9.29 7.34 0.08
CA GLY A 74 -9.56 5.93 -0.16
C GLY A 74 -10.87 5.69 -0.92
N GLN A 75 -11.96 6.32 -0.48
CA GLN A 75 -13.26 6.23 -1.15
C GLN A 75 -13.22 6.72 -2.61
N LYS A 76 -12.35 7.68 -2.94
CA LYS A 76 -12.24 8.23 -4.30
C LYS A 76 -11.34 7.41 -5.22
N ILE A 77 -10.23 6.88 -4.69
CA ILE A 77 -9.20 6.23 -5.52
C ILE A 77 -9.38 4.71 -5.61
N LEU A 78 -9.80 4.05 -4.53
CA LEU A 78 -9.82 2.59 -4.47
C LEU A 78 -10.83 1.96 -5.43
N PRO A 79 -12.04 2.53 -5.65
CA PRO A 79 -12.98 2.00 -6.64
C PRO A 79 -12.48 2.06 -8.09
N LYS A 80 -11.46 2.89 -8.37
CA LYS A 80 -10.86 3.05 -9.70
C LYS A 80 -9.69 2.10 -9.95
N LEU A 81 -9.32 1.29 -8.96
CA LEU A 81 -8.19 0.37 -9.04
C LEU A 81 -8.67 -1.06 -9.29
N ASN A 82 -7.97 -1.76 -10.18
CA ASN A 82 -8.26 -3.13 -10.53
C ASN A 82 -7.42 -4.08 -9.68
N PHE A 83 -7.99 -4.55 -8.58
CA PHE A 83 -7.34 -5.51 -7.67
C PHE A 83 -7.26 -6.91 -8.26
N ARG A 84 -6.28 -7.69 -7.78
CA ARG A 84 -6.03 -9.08 -8.20
C ARG A 84 -6.42 -10.04 -7.08
N SER A 85 -6.95 -11.22 -7.42
CA SER A 85 -7.43 -12.23 -6.47
C SER A 85 -6.35 -12.79 -5.53
N ASN A 86 -5.09 -12.85 -5.98
CA ASN A 86 -4.00 -13.45 -5.22
C ASN A 86 -3.25 -12.44 -4.32
N GLN A 87 -3.95 -11.40 -3.86
CA GLN A 87 -3.37 -10.33 -3.04
C GLN A 87 -3.83 -10.42 -1.58
N LYS A 88 -2.98 -9.92 -0.69
CA LYS A 88 -3.34 -9.60 0.69
C LYS A 88 -3.46 -8.10 0.82
N ILE A 89 -4.60 -7.62 1.31
CA ILE A 89 -4.85 -6.19 1.52
C ILE A 89 -4.77 -5.92 3.02
N ILE A 90 -3.97 -4.94 3.40
CA ILE A 90 -3.78 -4.48 4.77
C ILE A 90 -4.30 -3.04 4.81
N SER A 91 -5.38 -2.81 5.54
CA SER A 91 -5.98 -1.49 5.68
C SER A 91 -5.49 -0.80 6.95
N PHE A 92 -4.88 0.38 6.79
CA PHE A 92 -4.65 1.34 7.87
C PHE A 92 -5.72 2.45 7.88
N ILE A 93 -6.80 2.30 7.11
CA ILE A 93 -7.87 3.28 7.02
C ILE A 93 -8.87 3.04 8.15
N SER A 94 -8.96 3.97 9.10
CA SER A 94 -9.76 3.82 10.32
C SER A 94 -11.28 3.79 10.07
N THR A 95 -11.82 4.58 9.15
CA THR A 95 -13.29 4.67 9.03
C THR A 95 -13.89 3.80 7.94
N ILE A 96 -13.08 3.18 7.08
CA ILE A 96 -13.58 2.23 6.08
C ILE A 96 -13.64 0.84 6.72
N ASN A 97 -14.85 0.31 6.87
CA ASN A 97 -15.04 -1.03 7.45
C ASN A 97 -14.73 -2.14 6.42
N LEU A 98 -14.55 -3.37 6.89
CA LEU A 98 -14.19 -4.51 6.04
C LEU A 98 -15.24 -4.80 4.96
N SER A 99 -16.53 -4.62 5.25
CA SER A 99 -17.61 -4.83 4.28
C SER A 99 -17.54 -3.84 3.12
N GLN A 100 -17.35 -2.55 3.42
CA GLN A 100 -17.13 -1.51 2.41
C GLN A 100 -15.89 -1.80 1.56
N LEU A 101 -14.79 -2.19 2.20
CA LEU A 101 -13.56 -2.48 1.46
C LEU A 101 -13.70 -3.69 0.54
N LYS A 102 -14.40 -4.75 0.98
CA LYS A 102 -14.74 -5.90 0.12
C LYS A 102 -15.57 -5.47 -1.10
N LYS A 103 -16.57 -4.61 -0.91
CA LYS A 103 -17.39 -4.06 -2.01
C LYS A 103 -16.58 -3.24 -3.01
N ILE A 104 -15.60 -2.48 -2.53
CA ILE A 104 -14.72 -1.68 -3.38
C ILE A 104 -13.76 -2.57 -4.19
N VAL A 105 -13.16 -3.57 -3.53
CA VAL A 105 -12.15 -4.43 -4.14
C VAL A 105 -12.74 -5.41 -5.16
N LYS A 106 -14.01 -5.81 -4.99
CA LYS A 106 -14.77 -6.69 -5.92
C LYS A 106 -14.06 -8.00 -6.31
N LYS A 107 -13.13 -8.46 -5.47
CA LYS A 107 -12.36 -9.70 -5.66
C LYS A 107 -12.29 -10.47 -4.36
N LYS A 108 -12.22 -11.79 -4.46
CA LYS A 108 -12.01 -12.69 -3.33
C LYS A 108 -10.55 -12.60 -2.87
N VAL A 109 -10.25 -11.61 -2.04
CA VAL A 109 -8.92 -11.37 -1.47
C VAL A 109 -8.96 -11.45 0.06
N LYS A 110 -7.81 -11.76 0.68
CA LYS A 110 -7.68 -11.67 2.13
C LYS A 110 -7.48 -10.22 2.53
N ILE A 111 -8.44 -9.67 3.27
CA ILE A 111 -8.38 -8.31 3.80
C ILE A 111 -8.15 -8.39 5.31
N VAL A 112 -7.12 -7.69 5.79
CA VAL A 112 -6.82 -7.51 7.20
C VAL A 112 -6.88 -6.02 7.52
N ARG A 113 -7.49 -5.70 8.66
CA ARG A 113 -7.53 -4.35 9.20
C ARG A 113 -6.51 -4.25 10.32
N ALA A 114 -5.68 -3.21 10.29
CA ALA A 114 -4.56 -3.04 11.20
C ALA A 114 -4.75 -1.89 12.22
N ILE A 115 -5.77 -1.04 12.03
CA ILE A 115 -6.22 0.07 12.88
C ILE A 115 -7.74 0.17 12.76
#